data_AF-A0AAV0R335-F1
#
_entry.id   AF-A0AAV0R335-F1
#
_cell.length_a   1.000
_cell.length_b   1.000
_cell.length_c   1.000
_cell.angle_alpha   90.00
_cell.angle_beta   90.00
_cell.angle_gamma   90.00
#
_symmetry.space_group_name_H-M   'P 1'
#
loop_
_entity.id
_entity.type
_entity.pdbx_description
1 polymer ?
#
loop_
_entity_poly.entity_id
_entity_poly.type
_entity_poly.pdbx_seq_one_letter_code
_entity_poly.pdbx_strand_id
1 'polypeptide(L)'
;MAAGWNAKFTVETWSRGGPVATSIGLAVASRHSGGRHVCVVSDENSRSEYLQALRQGGGAANQVVVGEPEEVMQGMEGIDFLVVDSRRKDFARVLRAAKLSGRGAVLVCKNASSKQATSFRWRSVLDGGSTRRLVRSVYLPVGKGLDIAHVATSGGGQSKSSQSRWIKHVDRESGEVHVIRK
;
A
#
# COMPACT_ATOMS: atom_id res chain seq x y z
N MET A 1 0.17 -7.71 -8.78
CA MET A 1 0.50 -7.74 -7.33
C MET A 1 -0.72 -8.12 -6.48
N ALA A 2 -1.76 -7.27 -6.37
CA ALA A 2 -2.93 -7.56 -5.53
C ALA A 2 -3.62 -8.91 -5.84
N ALA A 3 -3.89 -9.21 -7.11
CA ALA A 3 -4.44 -10.52 -7.51
C ALA A 3 -3.50 -11.69 -7.18
N GLY A 4 -2.18 -11.51 -7.32
CA GLY A 4 -1.19 -12.53 -6.98
C GLY A 4 -1.09 -12.82 -5.48
N TRP A 5 -1.47 -11.86 -4.63
CA TRP A 5 -1.64 -12.09 -3.19
C TRP A 5 -2.98 -12.78 -2.85
N ASN A 6 -3.88 -12.91 -3.84
CA ASN A 6 -5.28 -13.28 -3.64
C ASN A 6 -5.94 -12.40 -2.58
N ALA A 7 -5.81 -11.08 -2.76
CA ALA A 7 -6.37 -10.07 -1.87
C ALA A 7 -7.90 -10.13 -1.89
N LYS A 8 -8.52 -10.22 -0.72
CA LYS A 8 -9.96 -10.22 -0.50
C LYS A 8 -10.47 -8.84 -0.11
N PHE A 9 -9.64 -8.02 0.52
CA PHE A 9 -9.98 -6.65 0.88
C PHE A 9 -8.84 -5.68 0.55
N THR A 10 -8.98 -5.05 -0.61
CA THR A 10 -8.07 -4.02 -1.11
C THR A 10 -8.59 -2.63 -0.75
N VAL A 11 -7.74 -1.82 -0.12
CA VAL A 11 -8.03 -0.41 0.17
C VAL A 11 -6.98 0.47 -0.52
N GLU A 12 -7.41 1.56 -1.13
CA GLU A 12 -6.51 2.62 -1.58
C GLU A 12 -6.90 3.97 -0.99
N THR A 13 -5.92 4.85 -0.78
CA THR A 13 -6.18 6.28 -0.59
C THR A 13 -5.90 7.02 -1.89
N TRP A 14 -6.86 7.80 -2.36
CA TRP A 14 -6.68 8.67 -3.52
C TRP A 14 -6.59 10.14 -3.09
N SER A 15 -5.80 10.90 -3.83
CA SER A 15 -5.60 12.33 -3.62
C SER A 15 -6.04 13.08 -4.85
N ARG A 16 -6.66 14.24 -4.65
CA ARG A 16 -7.14 15.15 -5.71
C ARG A 16 -6.05 15.42 -6.76
N GLY A 17 -6.44 15.42 -8.05
CA GLY A 17 -5.53 15.50 -9.19
C GLY A 17 -4.67 14.25 -9.40
N GLY A 18 -4.93 13.16 -8.68
CA GLY A 18 -4.19 11.91 -8.79
C GLY A 18 -4.63 11.07 -9.99
N PRO A 19 -3.71 10.35 -10.67
CA PRO A 19 -4.11 9.43 -11.73
C PRO A 19 -4.95 8.27 -11.16
N VAL A 20 -5.93 7.82 -11.94
CA VAL A 20 -6.82 6.69 -11.59
C VAL A 20 -6.35 5.33 -12.15
N ALA A 21 -5.22 5.28 -12.86
CA ALA A 21 -4.71 4.03 -13.43
C ALA A 21 -4.47 2.95 -12.36
N THR A 22 -3.98 3.34 -11.18
CA THR A 22 -3.85 2.43 -10.03
C THR A 22 -5.22 1.89 -9.60
N SER A 23 -6.21 2.78 -9.46
CA SER A 23 -7.57 2.45 -9.06
C SER A 23 -8.25 1.47 -10.03
N ILE A 24 -8.06 1.67 -11.33
CA ILE A 24 -8.55 0.76 -12.38
C ILE A 24 -7.88 -0.60 -12.24
N GLY A 25 -6.55 -0.62 -12.09
CA GLY A 25 -5.79 -1.85 -11.91
C GLY A 25 -6.17 -2.63 -10.65
N LEU A 26 -6.44 -1.94 -9.54
CA LEU A 26 -6.91 -2.55 -8.29
C LEU A 26 -8.34 -3.09 -8.40
N ALA A 27 -9.22 -2.39 -9.12
CA ALA A 27 -10.58 -2.86 -9.41
C ALA A 27 -10.56 -4.16 -10.22
N VAL A 28 -9.77 -4.18 -11.30
CA VAL A 28 -9.57 -5.38 -12.13
C VAL A 28 -8.98 -6.52 -11.31
N ALA A 29 -7.92 -6.25 -10.53
CA ALA A 29 -7.28 -7.25 -9.69
C ALA A 29 -8.25 -7.84 -8.64
N SER A 30 -9.09 -7.00 -8.03
CA SER A 30 -10.08 -7.44 -7.02
C SER A 30 -11.16 -8.30 -7.64
N ARG A 31 -11.62 -7.98 -8.85
CA ARG A 31 -12.56 -8.85 -9.61
C ARG A 31 -11.95 -10.22 -9.88
N HIS A 32 -10.70 -10.27 -10.32
CA HIS A 32 -10.00 -11.53 -10.58
C HIS A 32 -9.80 -12.38 -9.32
N SER A 33 -9.57 -11.77 -8.16
CA SER A 33 -9.43 -12.50 -6.89
C SER A 33 -10.76 -12.78 -6.19
N GLY A 34 -11.90 -12.32 -6.74
CA GLY A 34 -13.20 -12.35 -6.05
C GLY A 34 -13.19 -11.56 -4.73
N GLY A 35 -12.38 -10.51 -4.66
CA GLY A 35 -12.28 -9.59 -3.53
C GLY A 35 -13.00 -8.27 -3.79
N ARG A 36 -12.96 -7.38 -2.80
CA ARG A 36 -13.51 -6.02 -2.91
C ARG A 36 -12.41 -4.96 -2.90
N HIS A 37 -12.68 -3.87 -3.63
CA HIS A 37 -11.83 -2.68 -3.71
C HIS A 37 -12.57 -1.47 -3.15
N VAL A 38 -11.95 -0.80 -2.17
CA VAL A 38 -12.45 0.46 -1.59
C VAL A 38 -11.45 1.58 -1.83
N CYS A 39 -11.91 2.69 -2.40
CA CYS A 39 -11.13 3.92 -2.51
C CYS A 39 -11.58 4.92 -1.46
N VAL A 40 -10.63 5.44 -0.67
CA VAL A 40 -10.85 6.48 0.32
C VAL A 40 -10.44 7.83 -0.25
N VAL A 41 -11.34 8.81 -0.17
CA VAL A 41 -11.13 10.21 -0.60
C VAL A 41 -11.48 11.15 0.53
N SER A 42 -10.84 12.32 0.60
CA SER A 42 -10.98 13.26 1.73
C SER A 42 -12.36 13.91 1.83
N ASP A 43 -13.02 14.18 0.70
CA ASP A 43 -14.20 15.04 0.63
C ASP A 43 -15.03 14.76 -0.65
N GLU A 44 -16.24 15.29 -0.71
CA GLU A 44 -17.19 15.03 -1.81
C GLU A 44 -16.73 15.62 -3.16
N ASN A 45 -15.97 16.72 -3.15
CA ASN A 45 -15.39 17.27 -4.37
C ASN A 45 -14.32 16.31 -4.90
N SER A 46 -13.47 15.78 -4.02
CA SER A 46 -12.49 14.75 -4.36
C SER A 46 -13.15 13.45 -4.85
N ARG A 47 -14.31 13.07 -4.30
CA ARG A 47 -15.11 11.95 -4.82
C ARG A 47 -15.61 12.21 -6.23
N SER A 48 -16.18 13.38 -6.48
CA SER A 48 -16.71 13.75 -7.79
C SER A 48 -15.62 13.73 -8.85
N GLU A 49 -14.46 14.32 -8.54
CA GLU A 49 -13.29 14.33 -9.43
C GLU A 49 -12.74 12.92 -9.68
N TYR A 50 -12.63 12.11 -8.64
CA TYR A 50 -12.21 10.71 -8.75
C TYR A 50 -13.15 9.91 -9.66
N LEU A 51 -14.46 10.02 -9.47
CA LEU A 51 -15.46 9.31 -10.29
C LEU A 51 -15.47 9.80 -11.73
N GLN A 52 -15.28 11.10 -11.95
CA GLN A 52 -15.15 11.66 -13.30
C GLN A 52 -13.90 11.11 -14.00
N ALA A 53 -12.75 11.12 -13.32
CA ALA A 53 -11.50 10.58 -13.86
C ALA A 53 -11.60 9.07 -14.13
N LEU A 54 -12.25 8.30 -13.25
CA LEU A 54 -12.53 6.88 -13.49
C LEU A 54 -13.36 6.67 -14.76
N ARG A 55 -14.46 7.42 -14.93
CA ARG A 55 -15.32 7.33 -16.12
C ARG A 55 -14.54 7.63 -17.40
N GLN A 56 -13.73 8.69 -17.40
CA GLN A 56 -12.89 9.07 -18.54
C GLN A 56 -11.82 8.02 -18.84
N GLY A 57 -11.28 7.36 -17.80
CA GLY A 57 -10.31 6.29 -17.95
C GLY A 57 -10.88 4.91 -18.30
N GLY A 58 -12.19 4.79 -18.55
CA GLY A 58 -12.86 3.50 -18.80
C GLY A 58 -12.93 2.59 -17.57
N GLY A 59 -12.73 3.15 -16.38
CA GLY A 59 -12.82 2.44 -15.11
C GLY A 59 -14.27 2.20 -14.68
N ALA A 60 -14.52 1.06 -14.06
CA ALA A 60 -15.80 0.79 -13.42
C ALA A 60 -15.90 1.46 -12.05
N ALA A 61 -17.13 1.73 -11.62
CA ALA A 61 -17.39 2.24 -10.28
C ALA A 61 -16.90 1.24 -9.22
N ASN A 62 -16.07 1.73 -8.30
CA ASN A 62 -15.63 1.03 -7.11
C ASN A 62 -16.39 1.58 -5.89
N GLN A 63 -16.33 0.88 -4.78
CA GLN A 63 -16.84 1.44 -3.52
C GLN A 63 -15.94 2.63 -3.13
N VAL A 64 -16.53 3.83 -3.02
CA VAL A 64 -15.83 5.04 -2.59
C VAL A 64 -16.33 5.45 -1.22
N VAL A 65 -15.40 5.70 -0.29
CA VAL A 65 -15.68 6.19 1.05
C VAL A 65 -15.10 7.59 1.18
N VAL A 66 -15.92 8.53 1.63
CA VAL A 66 -15.54 9.91 1.87
C VAL A 66 -15.23 10.09 3.35
N GLY A 67 -14.08 10.70 3.66
CA GLY A 67 -13.68 11.04 5.02
C GLY A 67 -12.17 11.16 5.17
N GLU A 68 -11.74 11.60 6.34
CA GLU A 68 -10.31 11.69 6.65
C GLU A 68 -9.69 10.28 6.60
N PRO A 69 -8.64 10.04 5.77
CA PRO A 69 -8.18 8.68 5.50
C PRO A 69 -7.72 7.89 6.71
N GLU A 70 -7.17 8.56 7.72
CA GLU A 70 -6.78 7.89 8.97
C GLU A 70 -8.00 7.41 9.77
N GLU A 71 -9.03 8.23 9.89
CA GLU A 71 -10.26 7.89 10.62
C GLU A 71 -11.02 6.78 9.93
N VAL A 72 -11.19 6.90 8.60
CA VAL A 72 -11.79 5.86 7.77
C VAL A 72 -11.03 4.54 7.91
N MET A 73 -9.69 4.59 7.96
CA MET A 73 -8.84 3.42 8.11
C MET A 73 -9.00 2.72 9.48
N GLN A 74 -9.23 3.47 10.56
CA GLN A 74 -9.47 2.89 11.89
C GLN A 74 -10.78 2.08 11.96
N GLY A 75 -11.78 2.48 11.17
CA GLY A 75 -13.07 1.79 11.06
C GLY A 75 -13.05 0.55 10.14
N MET A 76 -11.98 0.32 9.39
CA MET A 76 -11.85 -0.82 8.49
C MET A 76 -11.11 -1.98 9.14
N GLU A 77 -11.56 -3.20 8.89
CA GLU A 77 -10.95 -4.41 9.44
C GLU A 77 -10.64 -5.45 8.35
N GLY A 78 -9.60 -6.25 8.59
CA GLY A 78 -9.27 -7.37 7.71
C GLY A 78 -8.60 -6.96 6.40
N ILE A 79 -7.89 -5.83 6.36
CA ILE A 79 -7.23 -5.34 5.15
C ILE A 79 -6.06 -6.27 4.81
N ASP A 80 -6.03 -6.79 3.59
CA ASP A 80 -4.94 -7.66 3.11
C ASP A 80 -4.14 -7.06 1.96
N PHE A 81 -4.60 -5.95 1.36
CA PHE A 81 -3.82 -5.14 0.43
C PHE A 81 -4.14 -3.65 0.62
N LEU A 82 -3.12 -2.83 0.89
CA LEU A 82 -3.29 -1.38 1.11
C LEU A 82 -2.36 -0.58 0.19
N VAL A 83 -2.92 0.40 -0.52
CA VAL A 83 -2.16 1.37 -1.31
C VAL A 83 -2.34 2.79 -0.77
N VAL A 84 -1.24 3.41 -0.35
CA VAL A 84 -1.21 4.82 0.10
C VAL A 84 -0.35 5.67 -0.82
N ASP A 85 -0.70 6.95 -0.93
CA ASP A 85 0.09 7.94 -1.67
C ASP A 85 1.05 8.67 -0.73
N SER A 86 2.36 8.49 -0.92
CA SER A 86 3.39 9.12 -0.07
C SER A 86 3.57 10.62 -0.30
N ARG A 87 2.81 11.25 -1.21
CA ARG A 87 2.70 12.71 -1.30
C ARG A 87 1.84 13.29 -0.19
N ARG A 88 0.99 12.47 0.46
CA ARG A 88 0.17 12.92 1.58
C ARG A 88 1.03 13.03 2.83
N LYS A 89 0.77 14.02 3.68
CA LYS A 89 1.49 14.19 4.95
C LYS A 89 1.12 13.13 6.00
N ASP A 90 -0.08 12.57 5.90
CA ASP A 90 -0.67 11.62 6.84
C ASP A 90 -0.45 10.14 6.46
N PHE A 91 0.23 9.83 5.34
CA PHE A 91 0.34 8.46 4.83
C PHE A 91 0.89 7.47 5.88
N ALA A 92 1.85 7.89 6.69
CA ALA A 92 2.40 7.07 7.77
C ALA A 92 1.39 6.80 8.90
N ARG A 93 0.49 7.75 9.16
CA ARG A 93 -0.61 7.58 10.13
C ARG A 93 -1.66 6.61 9.59
N VAL A 94 -2.01 6.71 8.31
CA VAL A 94 -2.90 5.76 7.62
C VAL A 94 -2.35 4.33 7.70
N LEU A 95 -1.05 4.14 7.42
CA LEU A 95 -0.40 2.83 7.53
C LEU A 95 -0.48 2.25 8.96
N ARG A 96 -0.35 3.10 9.99
CA ARG A 96 -0.48 2.69 11.40
C ARG A 96 -1.92 2.33 11.76
N ALA A 97 -2.89 3.11 11.31
CA ALA A 97 -4.31 2.89 11.58
C ALA A 97 -4.86 1.58 10.96
N ALA A 98 -4.25 1.09 9.88
CA ALA A 98 -4.76 -0.07 9.13
C ALA A 98 -4.81 -1.36 9.95
N LYS A 99 -6.02 -1.87 10.21
CA LYS A 99 -6.22 -3.19 10.84
C LYS A 99 -6.09 -4.30 9.80
N LEU A 100 -4.93 -4.95 9.80
CA LEU A 100 -4.58 -5.97 8.82
C LEU A 100 -5.31 -7.29 9.07
N SER A 101 -5.45 -8.09 8.01
CA SER A 101 -6.03 -9.43 8.11
C SER A 101 -5.18 -10.40 8.93
N GLY A 102 -5.79 -11.47 9.45
CA GLY A 102 -5.10 -12.53 10.21
C GLY A 102 -4.04 -13.30 9.41
N ARG A 103 -4.04 -13.21 8.08
CA ARG A 103 -3.01 -13.79 7.19
C ARG A 103 -1.88 -12.82 6.86
N GLY A 104 -1.91 -11.61 7.40
CA GLY A 104 -1.03 -10.51 7.02
C GLY A 104 -1.56 -9.68 5.86
N ALA A 105 -0.73 -8.78 5.34
CA ALA A 105 -1.09 -7.87 4.25
C ALA A 105 0.13 -7.45 3.43
N VAL A 106 -0.16 -6.96 2.22
CA VAL A 106 0.81 -6.22 1.41
C VAL A 106 0.47 -4.74 1.45
N LEU A 107 1.40 -3.93 1.94
CA LEU A 107 1.30 -2.48 2.01
C LEU A 107 2.14 -1.86 0.90
N VAL A 108 1.60 -0.86 0.21
CA VAL A 108 2.22 -0.23 -0.94
C VAL A 108 2.16 1.29 -0.79
N CYS A 109 3.31 1.93 -0.92
CA CYS A 109 3.49 3.37 -0.95
C CYS A 109 3.84 3.78 -2.39
N LYS A 110 2.91 4.45 -3.08
CA LYS A 110 3.20 5.06 -4.39
C LYS A 110 3.77 6.46 -4.22
N ASN A 111 4.54 6.93 -5.21
CA ASN A 111 5.27 8.20 -5.14
C ASN A 111 6.34 8.19 -4.04
N ALA A 112 7.01 7.05 -3.84
CA ALA A 112 7.98 6.83 -2.78
C ALA A 112 9.35 7.52 -3.00
N SER A 113 9.57 8.15 -4.16
CA SER A 113 10.73 9.04 -4.38
C SER A 113 10.45 10.50 -3.97
N SER A 114 9.27 10.81 -3.43
CA SER A 114 8.96 12.17 -2.95
C SER A 114 9.87 12.56 -1.77
N LYS A 115 10.14 13.86 -1.60
CA LYS A 115 10.92 14.37 -0.45
C LYS A 115 10.39 13.91 0.91
N GLN A 116 9.08 13.67 1.03
CA GLN A 116 8.46 13.14 2.25
C GLN A 116 8.72 11.63 2.44
N ALA A 117 8.87 10.88 1.35
CA ALA A 117 9.03 9.43 1.38
C ALA A 117 10.50 8.98 1.49
N THR A 118 11.48 9.83 1.18
CA THR A 118 12.91 9.46 1.23
C THR A 118 13.37 9.07 2.64
N SER A 119 12.81 9.68 3.68
CA SER A 119 13.10 9.33 5.09
C SER A 119 12.21 8.22 5.66
N PHE A 120 11.22 7.75 4.90
CA PHE A 120 10.28 6.73 5.34
C PHE A 120 10.98 5.37 5.54
N ARG A 121 10.68 4.74 6.67
CA ARG A 121 11.12 3.37 6.99
C ARG A 121 9.92 2.56 7.46
N TRP A 122 9.66 1.42 6.83
CA TRP A 122 8.57 0.52 7.22
C TRP A 122 8.54 0.17 8.72
N ARG A 123 9.72 0.01 9.34
CA ARG A 123 9.83 -0.25 10.78
C ARG A 123 9.15 0.81 11.64
N SER A 124 9.22 2.09 11.28
CA SER A 124 8.62 3.18 12.08
C SER A 124 7.09 3.20 12.08
N VAL A 125 6.44 2.50 11.15
CA VAL A 125 4.97 2.37 11.09
C VAL A 125 4.47 0.99 11.52
N LEU A 126 5.38 0.02 11.73
CA LEU A 126 5.04 -1.36 12.09
C LEU A 126 5.45 -1.73 13.53
N ASP A 127 6.49 -1.11 14.09
CA ASP A 127 7.07 -1.48 15.40
C ASP A 127 6.31 -0.88 16.61
N GLY A 128 5.22 -0.14 16.39
CA GLY A 128 4.47 0.60 17.43
C GLY A 128 3.55 -0.27 18.32
N GLY A 129 4.02 -1.39 18.85
CA GLY A 129 3.30 -2.22 19.84
C GLY A 129 2.23 -3.17 19.26
N SER A 130 2.19 -3.35 17.94
CA SER A 130 1.23 -4.22 17.26
C SER A 130 1.80 -5.62 17.01
N THR A 131 0.93 -6.62 16.87
CA THR A 131 1.25 -7.99 16.41
C THR A 131 1.78 -8.04 14.95
N ARG A 132 2.24 -6.93 14.38
CA ARG A 132 2.64 -6.79 12.98
C ARG A 132 4.14 -6.97 12.86
N ARG A 133 4.58 -7.83 11.95
CA ARG A 133 6.00 -8.09 11.66
C ARG A 133 6.29 -7.84 10.20
N LEU A 134 7.25 -6.95 9.92
CA LEU A 134 7.79 -6.80 8.57
C LEU A 134 8.52 -8.08 8.15
N VAL A 135 8.00 -8.76 7.12
CA VAL A 135 8.62 -9.99 6.57
C VAL A 135 9.67 -9.62 5.53
N ARG A 136 9.30 -8.77 4.57
CA ARG A 136 10.18 -8.27 3.52
C ARG A 136 9.65 -6.94 3.00
N SER A 137 10.57 -6.09 2.56
CA SER A 137 10.24 -4.88 1.82
C SER A 137 11.05 -4.80 0.54
N VAL A 138 10.55 -4.08 -0.45
CA VAL A 138 11.24 -3.80 -1.71
C VAL A 138 10.86 -2.41 -2.21
N TYR A 139 11.86 -1.67 -2.65
CA TYR A 139 11.67 -0.46 -3.45
C TYR A 139 11.80 -0.80 -4.93
N LEU A 140 10.88 -0.32 -5.74
CA LEU A 140 10.89 -0.45 -7.19
C LEU A 140 10.91 0.96 -7.83
N PRO A 141 11.87 1.26 -8.72
CA PRO A 141 11.98 2.56 -9.39
C PRO A 141 11.00 2.66 -10.57
N VAL A 142 9.71 2.42 -10.32
CA VAL A 142 8.64 2.51 -11.33
C VAL A 142 7.85 3.79 -11.12
N GLY A 143 7.74 4.61 -12.17
CA GLY A 143 7.11 5.93 -12.08
C GLY A 143 7.84 6.82 -11.09
N LYS A 144 7.14 7.37 -10.09
CA LYS A 144 7.72 8.18 -8.99
C LYS A 144 8.16 7.32 -7.79
N GLY A 145 8.58 6.09 -8.04
CA GLY A 145 8.98 5.13 -7.01
C GLY A 145 7.80 4.45 -6.32
N LEU A 146 8.01 3.19 -5.97
CA LEU A 146 7.05 2.33 -5.30
C LEU A 146 7.75 1.58 -4.17
N ASP A 147 7.34 1.82 -2.93
CA ASP A 147 7.84 1.06 -1.78
C ASP A 147 6.78 0.05 -1.34
N ILE A 148 7.16 -1.21 -1.16
CA ILE A 148 6.25 -2.31 -0.89
C ILE A 148 6.73 -3.05 0.35
N ALA A 149 5.83 -3.36 1.27
CA ALA A 149 6.07 -4.22 2.41
C ALA A 149 5.08 -5.37 2.49
N HIS A 150 5.61 -6.57 2.70
CA HIS A 150 4.83 -7.71 3.17
C HIS A 150 4.90 -7.73 4.70
N VAL A 151 3.75 -7.66 5.33
CA VAL A 151 3.58 -7.62 6.79
C VAL A 151 2.81 -8.85 7.24
N ALA A 152 3.38 -9.63 8.15
CA ALA A 152 2.70 -10.74 8.81
C ALA A 152 2.05 -10.28 10.11
N THR A 153 0.93 -10.89 10.49
CA THR A 153 0.33 -10.76 11.83
C THR A 153 0.79 -11.94 12.69
N SER A 154 0.94 -11.73 14.01
CA SER A 154 1.60 -12.66 14.93
C SER A 154 0.75 -13.91 15.17
N GLY A 155 0.94 -14.91 14.31
CA GLY A 155 0.41 -16.28 14.46
C GLY A 155 1.31 -17.35 13.81
N GLY A 156 2.44 -16.96 13.22
CA GLY A 156 3.39 -17.88 12.56
C GLY A 156 4.79 -17.77 13.19
N GLY A 157 5.24 -18.86 13.81
CA GLY A 157 6.49 -18.96 14.56
C GLY A 157 7.75 -18.55 13.80
N GLN A 158 8.75 -18.13 14.57
CA GLN A 158 10.08 -17.83 14.06
C GLN A 158 10.84 -19.10 13.70
N SER A 159 11.52 -19.06 12.56
CA SER A 159 12.84 -19.67 12.43
C SER A 159 13.78 -18.56 11.92
N LYS A 160 14.70 -18.14 12.78
CA LYS A 160 15.88 -17.38 12.38
C LYS A 160 17.04 -18.36 12.32
N SER A 161 17.18 -19.10 11.23
CA SER A 161 18.47 -19.67 10.90
C SER A 161 19.30 -18.60 10.17
N SER A 162 20.51 -18.36 10.67
CA SER A 162 21.51 -17.51 10.01
C SER A 162 22.04 -18.24 8.78
N GLN A 163 21.23 -18.30 7.71
CA GLN A 163 21.69 -18.78 6.42
C GLN A 163 22.15 -17.64 5.52
N SER A 164 23.14 -17.95 4.67
CA SER A 164 23.65 -17.05 3.66
C SER A 164 22.50 -16.54 2.81
N ARG A 165 22.34 -15.21 2.73
CA ARG A 165 21.22 -14.58 2.00
C ARG A 165 21.74 -13.49 1.09
N TRP A 166 21.19 -13.44 -0.11
CA TRP A 166 21.35 -12.32 -1.02
C TRP A 166 20.53 -11.12 -0.53
N ILE A 167 21.18 -9.97 -0.43
CA ILE A 167 20.60 -8.68 -0.09
C ILE A 167 20.62 -7.85 -1.36
N LYS A 168 19.44 -7.55 -1.91
CA LYS A 168 19.28 -6.61 -3.02
C LYS A 168 18.91 -5.23 -2.46
N HIS A 169 19.75 -4.24 -2.73
CA HIS A 169 19.47 -2.83 -2.47
C HIS A 169 19.28 -2.13 -3.82
N VAL A 170 18.32 -1.20 -3.87
CA VAL A 170 18.08 -0.36 -5.04
C VAL A 170 18.24 1.07 -4.59
N ASP A 171 19.18 1.79 -5.20
CA ASP A 171 19.36 3.20 -4.93
C ASP A 171 18.13 3.99 -5.39
N ARG A 172 17.65 4.91 -4.54
CA ARG A 172 16.36 5.58 -4.78
C ARG A 172 16.45 6.71 -5.82
N GLU A 173 17.64 7.27 -6.03
CA GLU A 173 17.86 8.40 -6.95
C GLU A 173 18.28 7.93 -8.34
N SER A 174 19.30 7.08 -8.40
CA SER A 174 19.87 6.52 -9.64
C SER A 174 19.12 5.30 -10.16
N GLY A 175 18.46 4.54 -9.28
CA GLY A 175 17.83 3.25 -9.62
C GLY A 175 18.82 2.08 -9.73
N GLU A 176 20.11 2.30 -9.42
CA GLU A 176 21.14 1.26 -9.45
C GLU A 176 20.85 0.13 -8.46
N VAL A 177 21.21 -1.10 -8.84
CA VAL A 177 20.97 -2.30 -8.03
C VAL A 177 22.29 -2.81 -7.45
N HIS A 178 22.39 -2.82 -6.13
CA HIS A 178 23.51 -3.41 -5.40
C HIS A 178 23.09 -4.77 -4.82
N VAL A 179 23.91 -5.79 -5.02
CA VAL A 179 23.64 -7.16 -4.54
C VAL A 179 24.78 -7.61 -3.63
N ILE A 180 24.47 -7.91 -2.38
CA ILE A 180 25.45 -8.30 -1.35
C ILE A 180 25.10 -9.70 -0.86
N ARG A 181 26.08 -10.60 -0.79
CA ARG A 181 25.93 -11.92 -0.16
C ARG A 181 26.38 -11.81 1.29
N LYS A 182 25.51 -12.19 2.22
CA LYS A 182 25.84 -12.36 3.64
C LYS A 182 26.33 -13.77 3.92
#